data_AF-A0AA88ISX6-F1
#
_entry.id   AF-A0AA88ISX6-F1
#
_cell.length_a   1.000
_cell.length_b   1.000
_cell.length_c   1.000
_cell.angle_alpha   90.00
_cell.angle_beta   90.00
_cell.angle_gamma   90.00
#
_symmetry.space_group_name_H-M   'P 1'
#
loop_
_entity.id
_entity.type
_entity.pdbx_description
1 polymer ?
#
loop_
_entity_poly.entity_id
_entity_poly.type
_entity_poly.pdbx_seq_one_letter_code
_entity_poly.pdbx_strand_id
1 'polypeptide(L)'
;MELLIGAVFQFRLGSTFAPQVPIFTRYQQNWMFVDQSRFERGMSSDAVSTSVQDIEDSTTEFAKGYLRENQPRDDYREFLELVIIFLDSVLEKGIRFIAPGATHHARWLSKVIYSLKIWMFRGQFHLSKKEEKGLQDVCIFAARVYLRLWMRAPKPASAQYHDYQLLISLLNNLAINSEIFRVTSMKMANHL
;
A
#
# COMPACT_ATOMS: atom_id res chain seq x y z
N MET A 1 9.78 -8.94 -3.61
CA MET A 1 8.35 -8.55 -3.55
C MET A 1 7.86 -8.35 -2.12
N GLU A 2 7.54 -9.45 -1.45
CA GLU A 2 7.10 -9.53 -0.06
C GLU A 2 8.09 -8.90 0.93
N LEU A 3 9.39 -9.07 0.64
CA LEU A 3 10.48 -8.53 1.43
C LEU A 3 10.55 -6.99 1.46
N LEU A 4 10.14 -6.31 0.38
CA LEU A 4 10.25 -4.86 0.30
C LEU A 4 9.19 -4.20 1.17
N ILE A 5 7.92 -4.58 1.02
CA ILE A 5 6.87 -4.05 1.88
C ILE A 5 7.07 -4.45 3.34
N GLY A 6 7.58 -5.67 3.59
CA GLY A 6 7.95 -6.10 4.93
C GLY A 6 8.99 -5.17 5.56
N ALA A 7 10.03 -4.79 4.80
CA ALA A 7 11.07 -3.87 5.26
C ALA A 7 10.53 -2.45 5.51
N VAL A 8 9.70 -1.90 4.62
CA VAL A 8 9.08 -0.58 4.82
C VAL A 8 8.20 -0.57 6.07
N PHE A 9 7.34 -1.59 6.20
CA PHE A 9 6.44 -1.73 7.35
C PHE A 9 7.22 -1.84 8.66
N GLN A 10 8.24 -2.70 8.70
CA GLN A 10 9.08 -2.89 9.88
C GLN A 10 9.83 -1.60 10.25
N PHE A 11 10.35 -0.87 9.26
CA PHE A 11 11.06 0.38 9.47
C PHE A 11 10.16 1.47 10.07
N ARG A 12 8.92 1.60 9.58
CA ARG A 12 7.99 2.65 10.02
C ARG A 12 7.18 2.31 11.26
N LEU A 13 6.64 1.10 11.32
CA LEU A 13 5.70 0.66 12.35
C LEU A 13 6.32 -0.31 13.37
N GLY A 14 7.61 -0.66 13.19
CA GLY A 14 8.37 -1.49 14.11
C GLY A 14 8.27 -2.99 13.82
N SER A 15 9.13 -3.77 14.48
CA SER A 15 9.12 -5.23 14.40
C SER A 15 7.89 -5.80 15.12
N THR A 16 7.15 -6.67 14.42
CA THR A 16 6.05 -7.43 15.01
C THR A 16 6.55 -8.81 15.41
N PHE A 17 7.17 -8.93 16.58
CA PHE A 17 7.62 -10.21 17.13
C PHE A 17 6.45 -11.07 17.67
N ALA A 18 5.26 -10.48 17.85
CA ALA A 18 4.04 -11.17 18.22
C ALA A 18 3.31 -11.73 16.98
N PRO A 19 2.52 -12.81 17.06
CA PRO A 19 1.82 -13.44 15.92
C PRO A 19 0.79 -12.54 15.22
N GLN A 20 0.47 -11.38 15.80
CA GLN A 20 -0.42 -10.37 15.22
C GLN A 20 0.26 -8.99 15.23
N VAL A 21 -0.10 -8.16 14.25
CA VAL A 21 0.29 -6.75 14.19
C VAL A 21 -0.70 -5.95 15.06
N PRO A 22 -0.29 -5.33 16.19
CA PRO A 22 -1.23 -4.75 17.15
C PRO A 22 -2.19 -3.70 16.55
N ILE A 23 -1.69 -2.85 15.65
CA ILE A 23 -2.52 -1.85 14.97
C ILE A 23 -3.61 -2.48 14.11
N PHE A 24 -3.34 -3.63 13.48
CA PHE A 24 -4.33 -4.35 12.68
C PHE A 24 -5.37 -5.02 13.58
N THR A 25 -4.95 -5.65 14.68
CA THR A 25 -5.88 -6.26 15.65
C THR A 25 -6.85 -5.21 16.22
N ARG A 26 -6.34 -4.04 16.63
CA ARG A 26 -7.18 -2.93 17.10
C ARG A 26 -8.17 -2.47 16.03
N TYR A 27 -7.72 -2.37 14.78
CA TYR A 27 -8.59 -1.99 13.68
C TYR A 27 -9.69 -3.02 13.39
N GLN A 28 -9.36 -4.32 13.40
CA GLN A 28 -10.35 -5.39 13.25
C GLN A 28 -11.42 -5.34 14.33
N GLN A 29 -11.03 -5.13 15.58
CA GLN A 29 -11.96 -5.00 16.71
C GLN A 29 -12.85 -3.76 16.56
N ASN A 30 -12.31 -2.67 16.02
CA ASN A 30 -13.06 -1.43 15.80
C ASN A 30 -13.95 -1.45 14.55
N TRP A 31 -13.80 -2.44 13.66
CA TRP A 31 -14.42 -2.45 12.34
C TRP A 31 -15.94 -2.27 12.36
N MET A 32 -16.63 -2.88 13.33
CA MET A 32 -18.09 -2.79 13.46
C MET A 32 -18.59 -1.36 13.77
N PHE A 33 -17.71 -0.46 14.20
CA PHE A 33 -18.01 0.93 14.53
C PHE A 33 -17.55 1.92 13.44
N VAL A 34 -16.86 1.43 12.40
CA VAL A 34 -16.36 2.28 11.31
C VAL A 34 -17.48 2.54 10.32
N ASP A 35 -17.82 3.82 10.12
CA ASP A 35 -18.70 4.24 9.03
C ASP A 35 -17.93 4.22 7.71
N GLN A 36 -18.19 3.20 6.90
CA GLN A 36 -17.50 2.99 5.62
C GLN A 36 -17.83 4.06 4.55
N SER A 37 -18.86 4.88 4.77
CA SER A 37 -19.17 6.02 3.90
C SER A 37 -18.32 7.25 4.20
N ARG A 38 -17.72 7.32 5.41
CA ARG A 38 -16.93 8.45 5.89
C ARG A 38 -15.44 8.14 5.90
N PHE A 39 -14.80 8.17 4.75
CA PHE A 39 -13.36 7.96 4.63
C PHE A 39 -12.67 9.20 4.04
N GLU A 40 -11.38 9.30 4.31
CA GLU A 40 -10.51 10.34 3.80
C GLU A 40 -9.60 9.76 2.72
N ARG A 41 -9.47 10.47 1.60
CA ARG A 41 -8.62 10.04 0.48
C ARG A 41 -7.18 10.46 0.70
N GLY A 42 -6.27 9.88 -0.09
CA GLY A 42 -4.84 10.25 -0.06
C GLY A 42 -4.65 11.69 -0.49
N MET A 43 -5.20 12.07 -1.64
CA MET A 43 -5.03 13.39 -2.24
C MET A 43 -5.57 14.55 -1.39
N SER A 44 -6.43 14.29 -0.40
CA SER A 44 -6.91 15.34 0.51
C SER A 44 -5.86 15.79 1.54
N SER A 45 -4.72 15.09 1.65
CA SER A 45 -3.60 15.48 2.50
C SER A 45 -2.51 16.12 1.65
N ASP A 46 -2.12 17.37 1.96
CA ASP A 46 -1.06 18.10 1.24
C ASP A 46 0.25 17.30 1.14
N ALA A 47 0.62 16.62 2.23
CA ALA A 47 1.83 15.81 2.28
C ALA A 47 1.76 14.59 1.35
N VAL A 48 0.59 13.95 1.23
CA VAL A 48 0.38 12.83 0.32
C VAL A 48 0.28 13.33 -1.11
N SER A 49 -0.54 14.36 -1.37
CA SER A 49 -0.74 14.96 -2.70
C SER A 49 0.59 15.37 -3.33
N THR A 50 1.41 16.13 -2.59
CA THR A 50 2.77 16.50 -3.02
C THR A 50 3.63 15.29 -3.37
N SER A 51 3.43 14.17 -2.65
CA SER A 51 4.21 12.95 -2.80
C SER A 51 3.71 12.01 -3.90
N VAL A 52 2.52 12.20 -4.48
CA VAL A 52 1.93 11.24 -5.44
C VAL A 52 1.27 11.89 -6.67
N GLN A 53 1.10 13.22 -6.71
CA GLN A 53 0.47 13.91 -7.84
C GLN A 53 1.11 13.57 -9.20
N ASP A 54 2.43 13.40 -9.25
CA ASP A 54 3.17 13.12 -10.48
C ASP A 54 2.93 11.70 -11.03
N ILE A 55 2.42 10.78 -10.21
CA ILE A 55 2.13 9.41 -10.62
C ILE A 55 0.63 9.12 -10.73
N GLU A 56 -0.24 10.07 -10.38
CA GLU A 56 -1.68 9.87 -10.17
C GLU A 56 -2.33 9.20 -11.39
N ASP A 57 -2.27 9.85 -12.55
CA ASP A 57 -2.84 9.35 -13.80
C ASP A 57 -2.25 8.00 -14.19
N SER A 58 -0.92 7.93 -14.25
CA SER A 58 -0.22 6.74 -14.72
C SER A 58 -0.50 5.50 -13.87
N THR A 59 -0.70 5.69 -12.56
CA THR A 59 -0.92 4.60 -11.60
C THR A 59 -2.39 4.21 -11.57
N THR A 60 -3.28 5.21 -11.67
CA THR A 60 -4.72 5.00 -11.83
C THR A 60 -5.04 4.23 -13.10
N GLU A 61 -4.49 4.63 -14.25
CA GLU A 61 -4.67 3.93 -15.52
C GLU A 61 -4.14 2.49 -15.45
N PHE A 62 -2.95 2.32 -14.88
CA PHE A 62 -2.37 0.99 -14.64
C PHE A 62 -3.32 0.12 -13.81
N ALA A 63 -3.83 0.64 -12.69
CA ALA A 63 -4.72 -0.09 -11.80
C ALA A 63 -6.06 -0.45 -12.48
N LYS A 64 -6.68 0.51 -13.18
CA LYS A 64 -7.91 0.30 -13.94
C LYS A 64 -7.74 -0.74 -15.05
N GLY A 65 -6.58 -0.75 -15.72
CA GLY A 65 -6.23 -1.77 -16.71
C GLY A 65 -6.29 -3.18 -16.13
N TYR A 66 -5.66 -3.40 -14.98
CA TYR A 66 -5.72 -4.69 -14.28
C TYR A 66 -7.13 -5.02 -13.77
N LEU A 67 -7.93 -4.05 -13.31
CA LEU A 67 -9.30 -4.31 -12.84
C LEU A 67 -10.25 -4.87 -13.90
N ARG A 68 -9.96 -4.62 -15.19
CA ARG A 68 -10.69 -5.18 -16.34
C ARG A 68 -10.38 -6.66 -16.58
N GLU A 69 -9.25 -7.15 -16.06
CA GLU A 69 -8.87 -8.56 -16.13
C GLU A 69 -9.45 -9.35 -14.94
N ASN A 70 -9.53 -10.68 -15.12
CA ASN A 70 -9.84 -11.58 -14.01
C ASN A 70 -8.65 -11.64 -13.06
N GLN A 71 -8.84 -11.14 -11.85
CA GLN A 71 -7.83 -11.21 -10.81
C GLN A 71 -7.78 -12.63 -10.22
N PRO A 72 -6.57 -13.15 -9.92
CA PRO A 72 -6.41 -14.51 -9.41
C PRO A 72 -7.01 -14.69 -8.00
N ARG A 73 -7.13 -13.59 -7.25
CA ARG A 73 -7.64 -13.54 -5.88
C ARG A 73 -8.35 -12.21 -5.60
N ASP A 74 -9.29 -12.23 -4.67
CA ASP A 74 -10.07 -11.04 -4.30
C ASP A 74 -9.22 -9.94 -3.64
N ASP A 75 -8.16 -10.30 -2.91
CA ASP A 75 -7.25 -9.34 -2.28
C ASP A 75 -6.46 -8.50 -3.30
N TYR A 76 -6.25 -9.01 -4.52
CA TYR A 76 -5.58 -8.25 -5.59
C TYR A 76 -6.52 -7.17 -6.15
N ARG A 77 -7.80 -7.53 -6.33
CA ARG A 77 -8.84 -6.58 -6.73
C ARG A 77 -9.00 -5.49 -5.68
N GLU A 78 -9.11 -5.87 -4.41
CA GLU A 78 -9.22 -4.90 -3.31
C GLU A 78 -8.02 -3.96 -3.26
N PHE A 79 -6.79 -4.48 -3.43
CA PHE A 79 -5.61 -3.62 -3.44
C PHE A 79 -5.63 -2.58 -4.56
N LEU A 80 -6.02 -2.98 -5.79
CA LEU A 80 -6.19 -2.05 -6.92
C LEU A 80 -7.22 -0.96 -6.61
N GLU A 81 -8.39 -1.36 -6.11
CA GLU A 81 -9.49 -0.44 -5.79
C GLU A 81 -9.09 0.55 -4.70
N LEU A 82 -8.39 0.09 -3.66
CA LEU A 82 -7.89 0.96 -2.59
C LEU A 82 -6.85 1.97 -3.09
N VAL A 83 -5.93 1.58 -3.98
CA VAL A 83 -4.97 2.55 -4.54
C VAL A 83 -5.68 3.59 -5.40
N ILE A 84 -6.69 3.19 -6.19
CA ILE A 84 -7.50 4.13 -6.98
C ILE A 84 -8.23 5.13 -6.07
N ILE A 85 -8.85 4.65 -4.99
CA ILE A 85 -9.52 5.53 -4.00
C ILE A 85 -8.51 6.46 -3.32
N PHE A 86 -7.33 5.94 -2.98
CA PHE A 86 -6.26 6.72 -2.35
C PHE A 86 -5.82 7.89 -3.24
N LEU A 87 -5.69 7.64 -4.54
CA LEU A 87 -5.35 8.65 -5.55
C LEU A 87 -6.54 9.51 -6.01
N ASP A 88 -7.68 9.47 -5.30
CA ASP A 88 -8.89 10.27 -5.60
C ASP A 88 -9.49 10.06 -6.99
N SER A 89 -9.23 8.90 -7.60
CA SER A 89 -9.89 8.51 -8.85
C SER A 89 -11.20 7.77 -8.60
N VAL A 90 -12.12 7.89 -9.57
CA VAL A 90 -13.42 7.21 -9.56
C VAL A 90 -13.30 5.73 -9.90
N LEU A 91 -14.07 4.91 -9.17
CA LEU A 91 -14.32 3.49 -9.45
C LEU A 91 -15.67 3.30 -10.16
N GLU A 92 -15.68 2.54 -11.25
CA GLU A 92 -16.89 2.28 -12.06
C GLU A 92 -18.00 1.56 -11.26
N LYS A 93 -17.62 0.71 -10.31
CA LYS A 93 -18.55 -0.11 -9.51
C LYS A 93 -18.90 0.52 -8.15
N GLY A 94 -18.55 1.79 -7.96
CA GLY A 94 -18.65 2.46 -6.66
C GLY A 94 -17.59 1.98 -5.66
N ILE A 95 -17.63 2.58 -4.46
CA ILE A 95 -16.67 2.30 -3.39
C ILE A 95 -17.29 1.36 -2.38
N ARG A 96 -16.62 0.23 -2.11
CA ARG A 96 -16.97 -0.71 -1.04
C ARG A 96 -15.69 -1.20 -0.39
N PHE A 97 -15.67 -1.24 0.94
CA PHE A 97 -14.52 -1.74 1.69
C PHE A 97 -14.84 -3.16 2.19
N ILE A 98 -13.95 -4.12 1.91
CA ILE A 98 -14.13 -5.50 2.38
C ILE A 98 -13.79 -5.54 3.88
N ALA A 99 -14.55 -6.33 4.65
CA ALA A 99 -14.28 -6.51 6.06
C ALA A 99 -12.85 -7.03 6.31
N PRO A 100 -12.14 -6.51 7.32
CA PRO A 100 -10.82 -6.98 7.73
C PRO A 100 -10.77 -8.49 8.03
N GLY A 101 -10.12 -9.28 7.17
CA GLY A 101 -9.92 -10.73 7.34
C GLY A 101 -8.68 -11.10 8.19
N ALA A 102 -8.39 -12.38 8.38
CA ALA A 102 -7.32 -12.84 9.29
C ALA A 102 -5.92 -12.20 9.03
N THR A 103 -5.33 -11.63 10.10
CA THR A 103 -4.05 -10.90 10.09
C THR A 103 -2.84 -11.80 10.36
N HIS A 104 -2.73 -12.94 9.67
CA HIS A 104 -1.52 -13.77 9.78
C HIS A 104 -0.35 -13.16 8.98
N HIS A 105 0.85 -13.15 9.58
CA HIS A 105 2.08 -12.53 9.03
C HIS A 105 2.45 -12.92 7.60
N ALA A 106 2.08 -14.13 7.19
CA ALA A 106 2.38 -14.67 5.86
C ALA A 106 1.65 -13.96 4.71
N ARG A 107 0.74 -13.02 4.99
CA ARG A 107 0.02 -12.26 3.96
C ARG A 107 0.61 -10.85 3.82
N TRP A 108 1.60 -10.69 2.96
CA TRP A 108 2.27 -9.39 2.75
C TRP A 108 1.37 -8.33 2.14
N LEU A 109 0.47 -8.76 1.26
CA LEU A 109 -0.55 -7.89 0.68
C LEU A 109 -1.52 -7.36 1.75
N SER A 110 -1.79 -8.13 2.81
CA SER A 110 -2.63 -7.65 3.91
C SER A 110 -2.01 -6.46 4.62
N LYS A 111 -0.67 -6.40 4.75
CA LYS A 111 0.00 -5.23 5.34
C LYS A 111 -0.33 -3.95 4.59
N VAL A 112 -0.41 -4.00 3.27
CA VAL A 112 -0.73 -2.83 2.44
C VAL A 112 -2.21 -2.50 2.49
N ILE A 113 -3.07 -3.51 2.32
CA ILE A 113 -4.53 -3.34 2.36
C ILE A 113 -4.95 -2.74 3.70
N TYR A 114 -4.45 -3.28 4.82
CA TYR A 114 -4.72 -2.75 6.14
C TYR A 114 -4.17 -1.34 6.31
N SER A 115 -2.94 -1.07 5.85
CA SER A 115 -2.39 0.27 5.96
C SER A 115 -3.22 1.32 5.22
N LEU A 116 -3.64 1.02 3.98
CA LEU A 116 -4.51 1.89 3.19
C LEU A 116 -5.84 2.13 3.89
N LYS A 117 -6.51 1.07 4.32
CA LYS A 117 -7.81 1.18 5.02
C LYS A 117 -7.69 1.98 6.30
N ILE A 118 -6.76 1.64 7.19
CA ILE A 118 -6.59 2.32 8.47
C ILE A 118 -6.29 3.81 8.25
N TRP A 119 -5.43 4.13 7.28
CA TRP A 119 -5.10 5.52 6.98
C TRP A 119 -6.30 6.29 6.38
N MET A 120 -7.12 5.64 5.54
CA MET A 120 -8.35 6.24 5.01
C MET A 120 -9.41 6.49 6.09
N PHE A 121 -9.46 5.64 7.12
CA PHE A 121 -10.38 5.79 8.25
C PHE A 121 -9.72 6.47 9.46
N ARG A 122 -8.62 7.20 9.27
CA ARG A 122 -7.88 7.86 10.36
C ARG A 122 -8.74 8.82 11.19
N GLY A 123 -9.70 9.52 10.58
CA GLY A 123 -10.67 10.36 11.31
C GLY A 123 -11.64 9.60 12.22
N GLN A 124 -11.70 8.26 12.11
CA GLN A 124 -12.57 7.38 12.90
C GLN A 124 -11.79 6.35 13.75
N PHE A 125 -10.46 6.37 13.68
CA PHE A 125 -9.61 5.38 14.34
C PHE A 125 -8.46 6.08 15.06
N HIS A 126 -8.32 5.84 16.36
CA HIS A 126 -7.31 6.50 17.16
C HIS A 126 -5.90 6.05 16.76
N LEU A 127 -5.14 6.97 16.16
CA LEU A 127 -3.75 6.79 15.76
C LEU A 127 -2.84 7.73 16.56
N SER A 128 -1.71 7.20 17.03
CA SER A 128 -0.61 8.07 17.43
C SER A 128 -0.02 8.75 16.20
N LYS A 129 0.61 9.93 16.37
CA LYS A 129 1.30 10.65 15.29
C LYS A 129 2.31 9.77 14.56
N LYS A 130 2.98 8.87 15.30
CA LYS A 130 3.95 7.92 14.73
C LYS A 130 3.27 6.88 13.84
N GLU A 131 2.15 6.30 14.30
CA GLU A 131 1.39 5.32 13.53
C GLU A 131 0.80 5.94 12.27
N GLU A 132 0.18 7.11 12.40
CA GLU A 132 -0.40 7.82 11.26
C GLU A 132 0.65 8.15 10.20
N LYS A 133 1.80 8.71 10.61
CA LYS A 133 2.91 8.98 9.68
C LYS A 133 3.47 7.70 9.06
N GLY A 134 3.61 6.63 9.85
CA GLY A 134 4.10 5.34 9.36
C GLY A 134 3.15 4.72 8.33
N LEU A 135 1.85 4.79 8.58
CA LEU A 135 0.81 4.33 7.66
C LEU A 135 0.79 5.17 6.37
N GLN A 136 0.86 6.50 6.49
CA GLN A 136 0.93 7.43 5.35
C GLN A 136 2.08 7.03 4.41
N ASP A 137 3.25 6.80 4.99
CA ASP A 137 4.46 6.44 4.28
C ASP A 137 4.35 5.07 3.58
N VAL A 138 3.71 4.09 4.23
CA VAL A 138 3.39 2.79 3.62
C VAL A 138 2.42 2.96 2.44
N CYS A 139 1.40 3.83 2.56
CA CYS A 139 0.42 4.09 1.50
C CYS A 139 1.07 4.77 0.29
N ILE A 140 1.93 5.77 0.51
CA ILE A 140 2.71 6.42 -0.56
C ILE A 140 3.60 5.40 -1.27
N PHE A 141 4.34 4.58 -0.51
CA PHE A 141 5.16 3.52 -1.09
C PHE A 141 4.32 2.50 -1.89
N ALA A 142 3.11 2.20 -1.39
CA ALA A 142 2.21 1.28 -2.05
C ALA A 142 1.78 1.78 -3.44
N ALA A 143 1.34 3.03 -3.52
CA ALA A 143 0.94 3.66 -4.77
C ALA A 143 2.13 3.83 -5.74
N ARG A 144 3.27 4.33 -5.25
CA ARG A 144 4.44 4.64 -6.10
C ARG A 144 5.15 3.42 -6.66
N VAL A 145 5.27 2.36 -5.86
CA VAL A 145 6.14 1.23 -6.20
C VAL A 145 5.43 -0.10 -6.05
N TYR A 146 4.86 -0.38 -4.89
CA TYR A 146 4.44 -1.73 -4.56
C TYR A 146 3.32 -2.26 -5.47
N LEU A 147 2.40 -1.40 -5.92
CA LEU A 147 1.31 -1.82 -6.80
C LEU A 147 1.83 -2.41 -8.12
N ARG A 148 2.63 -1.64 -8.85
CA ARG A 148 3.20 -2.08 -10.14
C ARG A 148 4.07 -3.30 -9.96
N LEU A 149 4.87 -3.28 -8.90
CA LEU A 149 5.73 -4.38 -8.53
C LEU A 149 4.87 -5.65 -8.35
N TRP A 150 3.92 -5.66 -7.41
CA TRP A 150 3.05 -6.80 -7.08
C TRP A 150 2.32 -7.38 -8.29
N MET A 151 1.73 -6.52 -9.12
CA MET A 151 0.96 -6.96 -10.29
C MET A 151 1.81 -7.51 -11.44
N ARG A 152 3.11 -7.21 -11.47
CA ARG A 152 4.05 -7.72 -12.48
C ARG A 152 4.79 -8.99 -12.03
N ALA A 153 4.78 -9.30 -10.74
CA ALA A 153 5.49 -10.46 -10.17
C ALA A 153 5.20 -11.80 -10.86
N PRO A 154 3.94 -12.13 -11.23
CA PRO A 154 3.61 -13.42 -11.84
C PRO A 154 4.12 -13.63 -13.28
N LYS A 155 4.99 -12.77 -13.83
CA LYS A 155 5.50 -12.86 -15.21
C LYS A 155 7.01 -13.17 -15.23
N PRO A 156 7.42 -14.45 -15.09
CA PRO A 156 8.83 -14.85 -14.98
C PRO A 156 9.67 -14.48 -16.20
N ALA A 157 9.08 -14.54 -17.40
CA ALA A 157 9.76 -14.25 -18.66
C ALA A 157 10.31 -12.82 -18.75
N SER A 158 9.80 -11.90 -17.91
CA SER A 158 10.25 -10.50 -17.85
C SER A 158 10.80 -10.12 -16.48
N ALA A 159 11.13 -11.10 -15.63
CA ALA A 159 11.57 -10.85 -14.25
C ALA A 159 12.76 -9.88 -14.17
N GLN A 160 13.82 -10.12 -14.96
CA GLN A 160 15.01 -9.24 -15.00
C GLN A 160 14.67 -7.79 -15.37
N TYR A 161 13.79 -7.61 -16.37
CA TYR A 161 13.34 -6.28 -16.78
C TYR A 161 12.52 -5.61 -15.68
N HIS A 162 11.65 -6.35 -15.01
CA HIS A 162 10.86 -5.84 -13.90
C HIS A 162 11.72 -5.49 -12.68
N ASP A 163 12.75 -6.27 -12.37
CA ASP A 163 13.70 -5.98 -11.30
C ASP A 163 14.51 -4.71 -11.62
N TYR A 164 14.95 -4.54 -12.87
CA TYR A 164 15.59 -3.31 -13.32
C TYR A 164 14.66 -2.09 -13.20
N GLN A 165 13.41 -2.20 -13.66
CA GLN A 165 12.42 -1.14 -13.51
C GLN A 165 12.13 -0.82 -12.04
N LEU A 166 12.12 -1.83 -11.17
CA LEU A 166 11.98 -1.63 -9.73
C LEU A 166 13.15 -0.81 -9.18
N LEU A 167 14.40 -1.13 -9.55
CA LEU A 167 15.58 -0.36 -9.11
C LEU A 167 15.49 1.10 -9.54
N ILE A 168 15.14 1.38 -10.80
CA ILE A 168 14.89 2.75 -11.28
C ILE A 168 13.81 3.42 -10.44
N SER A 169 12.70 2.71 -10.20
CA SER A 169 11.59 3.24 -9.41
C SER A 169 12.01 3.55 -7.96
N LEU A 170 12.90 2.77 -7.35
CA LEU A 170 13.40 3.08 -6.01
C LEU A 170 14.29 4.32 -6.01
N LEU A 171 15.17 4.47 -7.01
CA LEU A 171 16.07 5.62 -7.16
C LEU A 171 15.31 6.93 -7.41
N ASN A 172 14.35 6.92 -8.34
CA ASN A 172 13.57 8.10 -8.70
C ASN A 172 12.73 8.64 -7.53
N ASN A 173 12.46 7.79 -6.52
CA ASN A 173 11.65 8.16 -5.37
C ASN A 173 12.46 8.53 -4.12
N LEU A 174 13.79 8.55 -4.19
CA LEU A 174 14.65 8.95 -3.08
C LEU A 174 14.35 10.36 -2.57
N ALA A 175 13.98 11.29 -3.45
CA ALA A 175 13.62 12.66 -3.09
C ALA A 175 12.29 12.75 -2.32
N ILE A 176 11.40 11.76 -2.47
CA ILE A 176 10.08 11.72 -1.82
C ILE A 176 10.20 11.24 -0.36
N ASN A 177 10.95 10.16 -0.14
CA ASN A 177 11.17 9.61 1.20
C ASN A 177 12.49 8.83 1.26
N SER A 178 13.60 9.56 1.41
CA SER A 178 14.95 9.01 1.31
C SER A 178 15.19 7.83 2.26
N GLU A 179 14.61 7.85 3.46
CA GLU A 179 14.75 6.77 4.43
C GLU A 179 14.13 5.45 3.93
N ILE A 180 12.87 5.50 3.49
CA ILE A 180 12.14 4.30 3.00
C ILE A 180 12.83 3.74 1.78
N PHE A 181 13.09 4.60 0.79
CA PHE A 181 13.65 4.16 -0.48
C PHE A 181 15.08 3.65 -0.34
N ARG A 182 15.85 4.17 0.63
CA ARG A 182 17.16 3.61 0.98
C ARG A 182 17.04 2.24 1.65
N VAL A 183 16.15 2.07 2.62
CA VAL A 183 15.92 0.78 3.30
C VAL A 183 15.49 -0.30 2.30
N THR A 184 14.58 0.03 1.38
CA THR A 184 14.15 -0.91 0.34
C THR A 184 15.24 -1.20 -0.67
N SER A 185 16.06 -0.21 -1.04
CA SER A 185 17.18 -0.42 -1.96
C SER A 185 18.23 -1.36 -1.35
N MET A 186 18.59 -1.16 -0.08
CA MET A 186 19.48 -2.07 0.65
C MET A 186 18.89 -3.48 0.75
N LYS A 187 17.58 -3.59 1.03
CA LYS A 187 16.91 -4.89 1.11
C LYS A 187 16.89 -5.62 -0.24
N MET A 188 16.73 -4.89 -1.35
CA MET A 188 16.79 -5.44 -2.70
C MET A 188 18.22 -5.89 -3.05
N ALA A 189 19.23 -5.06 -2.74
CA ALA A 189 20.63 -5.39 -2.99
C ALA A 189 21.09 -6.66 -2.25
N ASN A 190 20.58 -6.90 -1.04
CA ASN A 190 20.88 -8.12 -0.28
C ASN A 190 20.11 -9.36 -0.76
N HIS A 191 19.17 -9.20 -1.70
CA HIS A 191 18.36 -10.29 -2.25
C HIS A 191 18.80 -10.71 -3.66
N LEU A 192 19.39 -9.79 -4.43
CA LEU A 192 20.06 -10.08 -5.70
C LEU A 192 21.37 -10.83 -5.44
#